data_AF-A0A1G3CAQ0-F1
#
_entry.id   AF-A0A1G3CAQ0-F1
#
_cell.length_a   1.000
_cell.length_b   1.000
_cell.length_c   1.000
_cell.angle_alpha   90.00
_cell.angle_beta   90.00
_cell.angle_gamma   90.00
#
_symmetry.space_group_name_H-M   'P 1'
#
loop_
_entity.id
_entity.type
_entity.pdbx_description
1 polymer ?
#
loop_
_entity_poly.entity_id
_entity_poly.type
_entity_poly.pdbx_seq_one_letter_code
_entity_poly.pdbx_strand_id
1 'polypeptide(L)' 'MKYLKANPERFEFVFTPKHGSWLNMIEIFFSKIAISFLRHIRVCTKDELVERIYRGISQINEEPVIFKWRYKMNEITVV' A
#
# COMPACT_ATOMS: atom_id res chain seq x y z
N MET A 1 12.34 7.29 -15.95
CA MET A 1 11.61 8.16 -16.91
C MET A 1 11.60 7.66 -18.36
N LYS A 2 12.67 7.02 -18.90
CA LYS A 2 12.72 6.58 -20.32
C LYS A 2 11.55 5.67 -20.73
N TYR A 3 11.18 4.69 -19.88
CA TYR A 3 10.08 3.76 -20.15
C TYR A 3 8.69 4.43 -20.15
N LEU A 4 8.44 5.33 -19.18
CA LEU A 4 7.17 6.07 -19.09
C LEU A 4 6.98 6.97 -20.32
N LYS A 5 8.03 7.67 -20.75
CA LYS A 5 8.00 8.50 -21.97
C LYS A 5 7.76 7.69 -23.25
N ALA A 6 8.21 6.44 -23.29
CA ALA A 6 8.00 5.53 -24.42
C ALA A 6 6.58 4.95 -24.46
N ASN A 7 5.79 5.07 -23.39
CA ASN A 7 4.44 4.51 -23.29
C ASN A 7 3.46 5.54 -22.65
N PRO A 8 3.27 6.72 -23.27
CA PRO A 8 2.58 7.84 -22.63
C PRO A 8 1.10 7.57 -22.33
N GLU A 9 0.43 6.72 -23.09
CA GLU A 9 -1.00 6.41 -22.92
C GLU A 9 -1.25 5.19 -22.03
N ARG A 10 -0.19 4.51 -21.57
CA ARG A 10 -0.32 3.29 -20.75
C ARG A 10 -0.64 3.58 -19.29
N PHE A 11 -0.34 4.78 -18.81
CA PHE A 11 -0.42 5.11 -17.40
C PHE A 11 -1.17 6.42 -17.19
N GLU A 12 -2.20 6.37 -16.36
CA GLU A 12 -2.86 7.56 -15.82
C GLU A 12 -2.34 7.80 -14.41
N PHE A 13 -1.89 9.03 -14.14
CA PHE A 13 -1.42 9.42 -12.82
C PHE A 13 -2.57 10.02 -12.02
N VAL A 14 -3.09 9.25 -11.08
CA VAL A 14 -4.12 9.70 -10.14
C VAL A 14 -3.44 10.13 -8.83
N PHE A 15 -3.67 11.37 -8.43
CA PHE A 15 -3.16 11.92 -7.18
C PHE A 15 -4.28 12.02 -6.15
N THR A 16 -4.09 11.37 -5.01
CA THR A 16 -5.02 11.51 -3.87
C THR A 16 -4.84 12.90 -3.25
N PRO A 17 -5.91 13.68 -3.03
CA PRO A 17 -5.80 14.97 -2.37
C PRO A 17 -5.28 14.79 -0.94
N LYS A 18 -4.51 15.77 -0.44
CA LYS A 18 -3.84 15.68 0.88
C LYS A 18 -4.80 15.31 2.03
N HIS A 19 -6.00 15.89 2.04
CA HIS A 19 -7.02 15.63 3.07
C HIS A 19 -7.71 14.26 2.92
N GLY A 20 -7.57 13.63 1.74
CA GLY A 20 -8.08 12.29 1.43
C GLY A 20 -7.00 11.21 1.46
N SER A 21 -5.78 11.51 1.93
CA SER A 21 -4.67 10.54 1.94
C SER A 21 -4.98 9.25 2.70
N TRP A 22 -5.89 9.31 3.67
CA TRP A 22 -6.40 8.15 4.41
C TRP A 22 -7.18 7.14 3.55
N LEU A 23 -7.63 7.54 2.35
CA LEU A 23 -8.20 6.64 1.34
C LEU A 23 -7.13 5.94 0.50
N ASN A 24 -5.86 6.29 0.65
CA ASN A 24 -4.80 5.60 -0.08
C ASN A 24 -4.50 4.24 0.58
N MET A 25 -4.80 3.16 -0.15
CA MET A 25 -4.68 1.79 0.38
C MET A 25 -3.26 1.44 0.81
N ILE A 26 -2.24 2.04 0.20
CA ILE A 26 -0.83 1.80 0.58
C ILE A 26 -0.51 2.36 1.98
N GLU A 27 -1.12 3.47 2.39
CA GLU A 27 -0.92 4.06 3.72
C GLU A 27 -1.47 3.14 4.81
N ILE A 28 -2.60 2.48 4.51
CA ILE A 28 -3.21 1.49 5.40
C ILE A 28 -2.33 0.24 5.50
N PHE A 29 -1.76 -0.20 4.38
CA PHE A 29 -0.82 -1.30 4.35
C PHE A 29 0.44 -1.02 5.18
N PHE A 30 1.05 0.17 5.01
CA PHE A 30 2.19 0.59 5.83
C PHE A 30 1.85 0.66 7.31
N SER A 31 0.68 1.19 7.67
CA SER A 31 0.21 1.21 9.07
C SER A 31 0.10 -0.21 9.64
N LYS A 32 -0.44 -1.16 8.88
CA LYS A 32 -0.55 -2.58 9.30
C LYS A 32 0.82 -3.20 9.53
N ILE A 33 1.75 -3.03 8.58
CA ILE A 33 3.13 -3.55 8.68
C ILE A 33 3.86 -2.91 9.86
N ALA A 34 3.73 -1.60 10.05
CA ALA A 34 4.36 -0.87 11.15
C ALA A 34 3.93 -1.40 12.51
N ILE A 35 2.62 -1.66 12.70
CA ILE A 35 2.04 -2.10 13.96
C ILE A 35 2.32 -3.59 14.25
N SER A 36 2.25 -4.45 13.23
CA SER A 36 2.37 -5.90 13.41
C SER A 36 3.80 -6.41 13.34
N PHE A 37 4.45 -6.18 12.20
CA PHE A 37 5.74 -6.79 11.84
C PHE A 37 6.92 -5.94 12.32
N LEU A 38 6.90 -4.63 12.08
CA LEU A 38 8.05 -3.76 12.37
C LEU A 38 8.14 -3.34 13.84
N ARG A 39 7.01 -3.22 14.56
CA ARG A 39 6.97 -2.68 15.93
C ARG A 39 7.95 -3.37 16.88
N HIS A 40 8.14 -4.68 16.72
CA HIS A 40 8.96 -5.50 17.62
C HIS A 40 10.15 -6.15 16.90
N ILE A 41 10.46 -5.72 15.67
CA ILE A 41 11.55 -6.29 14.91
C ILE A 41 12.90 -5.94 15.55
N ARG A 42 13.78 -6.94 15.65
CA ARG A 42 15.17 -6.77 16.09
C ARG A 42 16.08 -7.39 15.06
N VAL A 43 17.06 -6.62 14.59
CA VAL A 43 18.01 -6.97 13.53
C VAL A 43 19.36 -6.34 13.86
N CYS A 44 20.43 -6.96 13.42
CA CYS A 44 21.81 -6.51 13.66
C CYS A 44 22.35 -5.66 12.50
N THR A 45 21.78 -5.79 11.29
CA THR A 45 22.23 -5.07 10.09
C THR A 45 21.07 -4.55 9.26
N LYS A 46 21.39 -3.62 8.35
CA LYS A 46 20.42 -3.12 7.37
C LYS A 46 20.02 -4.20 6.37
N ASP A 47 20.95 -5.06 5.96
CA ASP A 47 20.67 -6.11 5.00
C ASP A 47 19.69 -7.14 5.57
N GLU A 48 19.86 -7.49 6.86
CA GLU A 48 18.89 -8.33 7.59
C GLU A 48 17.51 -7.67 7.67
N LEU A 49 17.44 -6.35 7.88
CA LEU A 49 16.16 -5.61 7.86
C LEU A 49 15.45 -5.75 6.51
N VAL A 50 16.20 -5.56 5.42
CA VAL A 50 15.69 -5.67 4.05
C VAL A 50 15.18 -7.09 3.78
N GLU A 51 15.98 -8.10 4.13
CA GLU A 51 15.60 -9.51 3.99
C GLU A 51 14.30 -9.83 4.74
N ARG A 52 14.20 -9.41 6.01
CA ARG A 52 13.01 -9.66 6.82
C ARG A 52 11.78 -8.95 6.26
N ILE A 53 11.92 -7.73 5.74
CA ILE A 53 10.82 -7.01 5.09
C ILE A 53 10.30 -7.79 3.88
N TYR A 54 11.20 -8.25 2.99
CA TYR A 54 10.80 -9.04 1.83
C TYR A 54 10.15 -10.37 2.21
N ARG A 55 10.67 -11.05 3.24
CA ARG A 55 10.05 -12.27 3.76
C ARG A 55 8.64 -12.01 4.29
N GLY A 56 8.43 -10.93 5.05
CA GLY A 56 7.10 -10.54 5.53
C GLY A 56 6.12 -10.24 4.39
N ILE A 57 6.60 -9.56 3.33
CA ILE A 57 5.80 -9.32 2.12
C ILE A 57 5.43 -10.64 1.42
N SER A 58 6.37 -11.59 1.29
CA SER A 58 6.09 -12.91 0.71
C SER A 58 4.98 -13.64 1.48
N GLN A 59 5.06 -13.66 2.81
CA GLN A 59 4.06 -14.29 3.67
C GLN A 59 2.67 -13.64 3.54
N ILE A 60 2.62 -12.31 3.41
CA ILE A 60 1.35 -11.60 3.17
C ILE A 60 0.76 -11.99 1.80
N ASN A 61 1.61 -12.18 0.79
CA ASN A 61 1.17 -12.56 -0.55
C ASN A 61 0.70 -14.03 -0.65
N GLU A 62 1.19 -14.92 0.23
CA GLU A 62 0.73 -16.31 0.32
C GLU A 62 -0.74 -16.41 0.78
N GLU A 63 -1.15 -15.51 1.68
CA GLU A 63 -2.53 -15.46 2.21
C GLU A 63 -3.14 -14.05 2.04
N PRO A 64 -3.49 -13.65 0.80
CA PRO A 64 -3.99 -12.31 0.55
C PRO A 64 -5.39 -12.13 1.16
N VAL A 65 -5.55 -11.08 1.96
CA VAL A 65 -6.84 -10.71 2.54
C VAL A 65 -7.49 -9.62 1.71
N ILE A 66 -8.75 -9.85 1.30
CA ILE A 66 -9.55 -8.86 0.58
C ILE A 66 -9.74 -7.62 1.46
N PHE A 67 -9.32 -6.47 0.96
CA PHE A 67 -9.50 -5.19 1.65
C PHE A 67 -10.99 -4.82 1.71
N LYS A 68 -11.50 -4.53 2.91
CA LYS A 68 -12.90 -4.11 3.12
C LYS A 68 -12.94 -2.63 3.50
N TRP A 69 -13.50 -1.83 2.61
CA TRP A 69 -13.73 -0.40 2.88
C TRP A 69 -14.78 -0.22 3.98
N ARG A 70 -14.42 0.56 5.00
CA ARG A 70 -15.37 1.00 6.03
C ARG A 70 -16.14 2.23 5.58
N TYR A 71 -15.50 3.11 4.81
CA TYR A 71 -16.13 4.28 4.24
C TYR A 71 -16.97 3.88 3.03
N LYS A 72 -18.23 4.31 3.01
CA LYS A 72 -19.14 4.17 1.87
C LYS A 72 -19.61 5.58 1.49
N MET A 73 -19.69 5.85 0.19
CA MET A 73 -20.43 7.03 -0.28
C MET A 73 -21.92 6.77 -0.10
N ASN A 74 -22.69 7.82 0.20
CA ASN A 74 -24.14 7.75 0.10
C ASN A 74 -24.50 7.45 -1.37
N GLU A 75 -25.52 6.63 -1.60
CA GLU A 75 -26.04 6.39 -2.95
C GLU A 75 -26.40 7.74 -3.58
N ILE A 76 -25.74 8.07 -4.69
CA ILE A 76 -26.10 9.24 -5.48
C ILE A 76 -27.25 8.78 -6.36
N THR A 77 -28.49 9.12 -6.00
CA THR A 77 -29.63 9.03 -6.90
C THR A 77 -29.41 10.04 -8.01
N VAL A 78 -29.00 9.56 -9.18
CA VAL A 78 -29.08 10.34 -10.42
C VAL A 78 -30.58 10.46 -10.72
N VAL A 79 -31.14 11.64 -10.50
CA VAL A 79 -32.51 12.00 -10.90
C VAL A 79 -32.60 12.08 -12.40
#